data_AF-A0A9W3BUD4-F1
#
_entry.id   AF-A0A9W3BUD4-F1
#
_cell.length_a   1.000
_cell.length_b   1.000
_cell.length_c   1.000
_cell.angle_alpha   90.00
_cell.angle_beta   90.00
_cell.angle_gamma   90.00
#
_symmetry.space_group_name_H-M   'P 1'
#
loop_
_entity.id
_entity.type
_entity.pdbx_description
1 polymer ?
#
loop_
_entity_poly.entity_id
_entity_poly.type
_entity_poly.pdbx_seq_one_letter_code
_entity_poly.pdbx_strand_id
1 'polypeptide(L)'
;MEPIFSDISRYPPPRIDTFPKRTVSNLVKALKNKSPEQQRNMIGDFLYRLVEQIEPVFTAKVTGMLLEMDRTLLFWLMESPHALREKVKEAIEVLGDWIPQQYKELEKEAYGLQASMLLPKL
;
A
#
# COMPACT_ATOMS: atom_id res chain seq x y z
N MET A 1 26.25 -19.08 -41.16
CA MET A 1 25.04 -19.24 -40.35
C MET A 1 25.47 -18.88 -38.93
N GLU A 2 25.33 -17.62 -38.57
CA GLU A 2 25.82 -17.06 -37.29
C GLU A 2 24.68 -17.13 -36.24
N PRO A 3 24.96 -17.45 -34.97
CA PRO A 3 23.95 -17.56 -33.93
C PRO A 3 23.43 -16.18 -33.48
N ILE A 4 22.11 -16.02 -33.44
CA ILE A 4 21.40 -14.78 -33.11
C ILE A 4 21.30 -14.60 -31.59
N PHE A 5 22.41 -14.39 -30.86
CA PHE A 5 22.34 -14.06 -29.41
C PHE A 5 23.51 -13.19 -28.92
N SER A 6 23.95 -12.19 -29.69
CA SER A 6 25.07 -11.32 -29.29
C SER A 6 24.68 -9.87 -28.94
N ASP A 7 23.46 -9.61 -28.46
CA ASP A 7 23.10 -8.25 -28.03
C ASP A 7 22.26 -8.25 -26.74
N ILE A 8 22.83 -8.83 -25.68
CA ILE A 8 22.32 -8.73 -24.29
C ILE A 8 22.53 -7.30 -23.72
N SER A 9 23.10 -6.38 -24.50
CA SER A 9 23.35 -4.99 -24.09
C SER A 9 22.12 -4.08 -24.25
N ARG A 10 21.05 -4.53 -24.91
CA ARG A 10 19.83 -3.71 -25.15
C ARG A 10 18.73 -3.86 -24.10
N TYR A 11 18.85 -4.82 -23.18
CA TYR A 11 17.93 -4.93 -22.07
C TYR A 11 18.60 -4.36 -20.82
N PRO A 12 18.34 -3.09 -20.47
CA PRO A 12 18.72 -2.63 -19.14
C PRO A 12 18.02 -3.58 -18.15
N PRO A 13 18.75 -4.14 -17.16
CA PRO A 13 18.11 -4.93 -16.13
C PRO A 13 16.99 -4.08 -15.49
N PRO A 14 15.80 -4.66 -15.20
CA PRO A 14 14.79 -3.96 -14.42
C PRO A 14 15.49 -3.45 -13.17
N ARG A 15 15.42 -2.14 -12.94
CA ARG A 15 16.07 -1.49 -11.80
C ARG A 15 15.30 -1.85 -10.53
N ILE A 16 15.55 -3.06 -10.03
CA ILE A 16 15.32 -3.40 -8.64
C ILE A 16 16.41 -2.67 -7.86
N ASP A 17 16.08 -2.07 -6.71
CA ASP A 17 17.04 -1.62 -5.68
C ASP A 17 17.50 -0.15 -5.61
N THR A 18 16.82 0.83 -6.22
CA THR A 18 17.00 2.22 -5.77
C THR A 18 15.72 2.81 -5.23
N PHE A 19 15.41 2.49 -3.98
CA PHE A 19 14.55 3.36 -3.17
C PHE A 19 15.17 4.75 -3.19
N PRO A 20 14.50 5.74 -3.77
CA PRO A 20 15.18 6.98 -4.09
C PRO A 20 15.21 7.85 -2.85
N LYS A 21 16.23 7.68 -2.00
CA LYS A 21 16.55 8.62 -0.90
C LYS A 21 16.58 10.08 -1.40
N ARG A 22 16.98 10.28 -2.66
CA ARG A 22 16.95 11.59 -3.34
C ARG A 22 15.54 12.16 -3.52
N THR A 23 14.53 11.32 -3.66
CA THR A 23 13.14 11.76 -3.87
C THR A 23 12.47 12.20 -2.58
N VAL A 24 12.78 11.59 -1.43
CA VAL A 24 12.23 12.03 -0.14
C VAL A 24 12.68 13.46 0.19
N SER A 25 13.95 13.79 -0.06
CA SER A 25 14.44 15.17 0.11
C SER A 25 13.72 16.18 -0.80
N ASN A 26 13.43 15.80 -2.05
CA ASN A 26 12.64 16.63 -2.97
C ASN A 26 11.19 16.77 -2.52
N LEU A 27 10.59 15.71 -1.98
CA LEU A 27 9.26 15.74 -1.38
C LEU A 27 9.23 16.72 -0.21
N VAL A 28 10.14 16.61 0.76
CA VAL A 28 10.22 17.53 1.91
C VAL A 28 10.30 18.99 1.47
N LYS A 29 11.09 19.29 0.43
CA LYS A 29 11.14 20.65 -0.15
C LYS A 29 9.80 21.08 -0.76
N ALA A 30 9.13 20.19 -1.50
CA ALA A 30 7.83 20.48 -2.10
C ALA A 30 6.71 20.66 -1.07
N LEU A 31 6.81 19.99 0.09
CA LEU A 31 5.84 20.08 1.18
C LEU A 31 5.87 21.45 1.90
N LYS A 32 7.02 22.15 1.94
CA LYS A 32 7.22 23.37 2.77
C LYS A 32 6.14 24.45 2.60
N ASN A 33 5.58 24.60 1.41
CA ASN A 33 4.62 25.67 1.09
C ASN A 33 3.18 25.15 0.85
N LYS A 34 2.89 23.90 1.23
CA LYS A 34 1.60 23.23 1.01
C LYS A 34 0.76 23.25 2.30
N SER A 35 -0.57 23.24 2.16
CA SER A 35 -1.46 23.07 3.31
C SER A 35 -1.27 21.70 3.97
N PRO A 36 -1.63 21.51 5.25
CA PRO A 36 -1.49 20.21 5.93
C PRO A 36 -2.17 19.05 5.21
N GLU A 37 -3.35 19.30 4.62
CA GLU A 37 -4.09 18.32 3.83
C GLU A 37 -3.34 17.95 2.54
N GLN A 38 -2.85 18.94 1.79
CA GLN A 38 -2.05 18.73 0.60
C GLN A 38 -0.75 17.98 0.92
N GLN A 39 -0.14 18.29 2.06
CA GLN A 39 1.05 17.59 2.51
C GLN A 39 0.76 16.11 2.74
N ARG A 40 -0.36 15.79 3.41
CA ARG A 40 -0.78 14.42 3.68
C ARG A 40 -1.06 13.66 2.38
N ASN A 41 -1.74 14.29 1.42
CA ASN A 41 -2.02 13.68 0.12
C ASN A 41 -0.73 13.36 -0.64
N MET A 42 0.21 14.30 -0.70
CA MET A 42 1.50 14.08 -1.38
C MET A 42 2.35 12.99 -0.71
N ILE A 43 2.30 12.89 0.62
CA ILE A 43 2.94 11.80 1.38
C ILE A 43 2.27 10.47 1.04
N GLY A 44 0.93 10.45 1.00
CA GLY A 44 0.15 9.26 0.63
C GLY A 44 0.46 8.76 -0.78
N ASP A 45 0.49 9.66 -1.77
CA ASP A 45 0.80 9.30 -3.16
C ASP A 45 2.22 8.71 -3.28
N PHE A 46 3.18 9.28 -2.56
CA PHE A 46 4.54 8.76 -2.56
C PHE A 46 4.62 7.40 -1.87
N LEU A 47 3.98 7.25 -0.71
CA LEU A 47 3.94 6.00 0.04
C LEU A 47 3.27 4.89 -0.76
N TYR A 48 2.15 5.19 -1.43
CA TYR A 48 1.43 4.27 -2.30
C TYR A 48 2.36 3.64 -3.33
N ARG A 49 3.14 4.46 -4.03
CA ARG A 49 4.09 3.98 -5.06
C ARG A 49 5.20 3.09 -4.49
N LEU A 50 5.61 3.31 -3.24
CA LEU A 50 6.60 2.46 -2.59
C LEU A 50 5.99 1.14 -2.11
N VAL A 51 4.77 1.20 -1.56
CA VAL A 51 4.04 0.02 -1.11
C VAL A 51 3.67 -0.86 -2.30
N GLU A 52 3.24 -0.28 -3.43
CA GLU A 52 2.86 -1.01 -4.66
C GLU A 52 3.99 -1.90 -5.20
N GLN A 53 5.24 -1.47 -5.02
CA GLN A 53 6.41 -2.25 -5.42
C GLN A 53 6.67 -3.47 -4.52
N ILE A 54 6.15 -3.44 -3.28
CA ILE A 54 6.32 -4.51 -2.29
C ILE A 54 5.10 -5.43 -2.29
N GLU A 55 3.91 -4.84 -2.25
CA GLU A 55 2.62 -5.53 -2.14
C GLU A 55 1.60 -4.88 -3.08
N PRO A 56 1.49 -5.34 -4.34
CA PRO A 56 0.59 -4.73 -5.32
C PRO A 56 -0.90 -5.01 -5.04
N VAL A 57 -1.24 -6.14 -4.38
CA VAL A 57 -2.63 -6.60 -4.23
C VAL A 57 -3.40 -5.73 -3.24
N PHE A 58 -2.82 -5.44 -2.08
CA PHE A 58 -3.48 -4.68 -1.01
C PHE A 58 -2.94 -3.25 -0.86
N THR A 59 -2.25 -2.72 -1.89
CA THR A 59 -1.57 -1.42 -1.87
C THR A 59 -2.40 -0.30 -1.22
N ALA A 60 -3.63 -0.08 -1.69
CA ALA A 60 -4.47 1.02 -1.23
C ALA A 60 -4.84 0.88 0.26
N LYS A 61 -5.16 -0.34 0.69
CA LYS A 61 -5.59 -0.62 2.07
C LYS A 61 -4.40 -0.55 3.03
N VAL A 62 -3.27 -1.14 2.67
CA VAL A 62 -2.02 -1.05 3.44
C VAL A 62 -1.56 0.40 3.54
N THR A 63 -1.54 1.14 2.43
CA THR A 63 -1.15 2.56 2.43
C THR A 63 -2.08 3.39 3.33
N GLY A 64 -3.39 3.13 3.29
CA GLY A 64 -4.36 3.77 4.18
C GLY A 64 -4.05 3.52 5.66
N MET A 65 -3.79 2.26 6.03
CA MET A 65 -3.42 1.91 7.41
C MET A 65 -2.10 2.56 7.84
N LEU A 66 -1.10 2.63 6.94
CA LEU A 66 0.15 3.29 7.25
C LEU A 66 -0.02 4.80 7.44
N LEU A 67 -0.92 5.45 6.68
CA LEU A 67 -1.23 6.89 6.79
C LEU A 67 -1.96 7.29 8.07
N GLU A 68 -2.39 6.33 8.88
CA GLU A 68 -2.93 6.55 10.23
C GLU A 68 -1.81 6.69 11.29
N MET A 69 -0.56 6.32 10.94
CA MET A 69 0.59 6.47 11.82
C MET A 69 1.12 7.92 11.90
N ASP A 70 1.99 8.16 12.88
CA ASP A 70 2.66 9.44 13.06
C ASP A 70 3.46 9.86 11.83
N ARG A 71 3.34 11.14 11.48
CA ARG A 71 3.99 11.73 10.30
C ARG A 71 5.51 11.56 10.30
N THR A 72 6.16 11.65 11.46
CA THR A 72 7.61 11.47 11.59
C THR A 72 8.01 10.04 11.23
N LEU A 73 7.21 9.05 11.62
CA LEU A 73 7.44 7.65 11.31
C LEU A 73 7.28 7.40 9.80
N LEU A 74 6.28 8.02 9.17
CA LEU A 74 6.08 7.92 7.71
C LEU A 74 7.31 8.37 6.91
N PHE A 75 7.96 9.47 7.29
CA PHE A 75 9.19 9.90 6.61
C PHE A 75 10.32 8.89 6.78
N TRP A 76 10.47 8.32 7.98
CA TRP A 76 11.48 7.30 8.23
C TRP A 76 11.25 6.03 7.39
N LEU A 77 9.99 5.59 7.24
CA LEU A 77 9.63 4.47 6.36
C LEU A 77 9.96 4.75 4.89
N MET A 78 9.76 5.99 4.43
CA MET A 78 10.12 6.39 3.07
C MET A 78 11.64 6.41 2.81
N GLU A 79 12.45 6.63 3.85
CA GLU A 79 13.92 6.64 3.75
C GLU A 79 14.54 5.25 3.95
N SER A 80 13.82 4.33 4.58
CA SER A 80 14.29 2.99 4.94
C SER A 80 13.43 1.89 4.28
N PRO A 81 13.90 1.29 3.17
CA PRO A 81 13.15 0.25 2.48
C PRO A 81 12.94 -1.01 3.30
N HIS A 82 13.90 -1.33 4.18
CA HIS A 82 13.75 -2.45 5.10
C HIS A 82 12.61 -2.19 6.08
N ALA A 83 12.57 -1.01 6.68
CA ALA A 83 11.51 -0.65 7.62
C ALA A 83 10.13 -0.60 6.96
N LEU A 84 10.05 -0.09 5.73
CA LEU A 84 8.79 -0.08 4.98
C LEU A 84 8.30 -1.51 4.74
N ARG A 85 9.17 -2.44 4.34
CA ARG A 85 8.80 -3.85 4.13
C ARG A 85 8.28 -4.50 5.41
N GLU A 86 8.95 -4.30 6.54
CA GLU A 86 8.48 -4.85 7.83
C GLU A 86 7.09 -4.30 8.17
N LYS A 87 6.86 -3.00 8.00
CA LYS A 87 5.55 -2.39 8.26
C LYS A 87 4.46 -2.79 7.29
N VAL A 88 4.78 -2.97 6.01
CA VAL A 88 3.85 -3.51 5.02
C VAL A 88 3.45 -4.94 5.42
N LYS A 89 4.40 -5.77 5.86
CA LYS A 89 4.12 -7.12 6.32
C LYS A 89 3.18 -7.14 7.54
N GLU A 90 3.46 -6.33 8.56
CA GLU A 90 2.57 -6.20 9.74
C GLU A 90 1.15 -5.78 9.32
N ALA A 91 1.03 -4.81 8.41
CA ALA A 91 -0.28 -4.36 7.92
C ALA A 91 -1.02 -5.46 7.14
N ILE A 92 -0.32 -6.27 6.34
CA ILE A 92 -0.90 -7.42 5.64
C ILE A 92 -1.38 -8.48 6.64
N GLU A 93 -0.61 -8.77 7.69
CA GLU A 93 -1.01 -9.71 8.74
C GLU A 93 -2.32 -9.25 9.40
N VAL A 94 -2.43 -7.97 9.75
CA VAL A 94 -3.67 -7.39 10.30
C VAL A 94 -4.83 -7.45 9.30
N LEU A 95 -4.58 -7.25 8.00
CA LEU A 95 -5.60 -7.40 6.96
C LEU A 95 -6.03 -8.86 6.78
N GLY A 96 -5.10 -9.80 6.92
CA GLY A 96 -5.38 -11.24 6.89
C GLY A 96 -6.37 -11.66 7.98
N ASP A 97 -6.33 -11.02 9.15
CA ASP A 97 -7.31 -11.24 10.22
C ASP A 97 -8.64 -10.52 9.97
N TRP A 98 -8.61 -9.35 9.33
CA TRP A 98 -9.81 -8.54 9.07
C TRP A 98 -10.68 -9.08 7.93
N ILE A 99 -10.07 -9.60 6.86
CA ILE A 99 -10.78 -10.10 5.67
C ILE A 99 -11.78 -11.22 6.03
N PRO A 100 -11.39 -12.31 6.74
CA PRO A 100 -12.32 -13.34 7.18
C PRO A 100 -13.43 -12.82 8.10
N GLN A 101 -13.13 -11.77 8.88
CA GLN A 101 -14.10 -11.17 9.80
C GLN A 101 -15.18 -10.41 9.03
N GLN A 102 -14.79 -9.66 8.00
CA GLN A 102 -15.72 -8.92 7.15
C GLN A 102 -16.66 -9.84 6.37
N TYR A 103 -16.14 -10.97 5.87
CA TYR A 103 -16.98 -11.98 5.22
C TYR A 103 -17.99 -12.62 6.19
N LYS A 104 -17.60 -12.89 7.44
CA LYS A 104 -18.53 -13.41 8.46
C LYS A 104 -19.61 -12.41 8.84
N GLU A 105 -19.31 -11.12 8.88
CA GLU A 105 -20.32 -10.08 9.15
C GLU A 105 -21.33 -9.97 8.02
N LEU A 106 -20.86 -9.98 6.76
CA LEU A 106 -21.73 -9.99 5.59
C LEU A 106 -22.61 -11.25 5.51
N GLU A 107 -22.07 -12.43 5.84
CA GLU A 107 -22.86 -13.66 5.94
C GLU A 107 -23.94 -13.55 7.02
N LYS A 108 -23.58 -13.10 8.23
CA LYS A 108 -24.55 -12.91 9.33
C LYS A 108 -25.66 -11.92 8.96
N GLU A 109 -25.32 -10.83 8.28
CA GLU A 109 -26.30 -9.85 7.82
C GLU A 109 -27.19 -10.42 6.70
N ALA A 110 -26.62 -11.15 5.75
CA ALA A 110 -27.37 -11.85 4.70
C ALA A 110 -28.35 -12.88 5.29
N TYR A 111 -27.88 -13.72 6.23
CA TYR A 111 -28.74 -14.68 6.94
C TYR A 111 -29.79 -14.00 7.83
N GLY A 112 -29.45 -12.88 8.48
CA GLY A 112 -30.38 -12.08 9.29
C GLY A 112 -31.51 -11.47 8.45
N LEU A 113 -31.19 -10.94 7.27
CA LEU A 113 -32.17 -10.42 6.32
C LEU A 113 -33.05 -11.55 5.75
N GLN A 114 -32.47 -12.71 5.42
CA GLN A 114 -33.21 -13.86 4.88
C GLN A 114 -34.20 -14.45 5.91
N ALA A 115 -33.81 -14.52 7.19
CA ALA A 115 -34.70 -14.96 8.27
C ALA A 115 -35.89 -14.01 8.48
N SER A 116 -35.68 -12.70 8.31
CA SER A 116 -36.76 -11.69 8.41
C SER A 116 -37.74 -11.73 7.24
N MET A 117 -37.31 -12.17 6.04
CA MET A 117 -38.19 -12.34 4.87
C MET A 117 -39.08 -13.59 4.95
N LEU A 118 -38.76 -14.53 5.84
CA LEU A 118 -39.52 -15.77 6.04
C LEU A 118 -40.60 -15.69 7.12
N LEU A 119 -40.83 -14.52 7.73
CA LEU A 119 -41.98 -14.33 8.62
C LEU A 119 -43.22 -13.95 7.78
N PRO A 120 -44.22 -14.85 7.62
CA PRO A 120 -45.54 -14.40 7.21
C PRO A 120 -46.07 -13.49 8.32
N LYS A 121 -46.55 -12.30 7.94
CA LYS A 121 -47.26 -11.40 8.86
C LYS A 121 -48.47 -12.15 9.41
N LEU A 122 -48.39 -12.57 10.68
CA LEU A 122 -49.53 -13.00 11.47
C LEU A 122 -50.31 -11.76 11.96
#